data_AF-A0A564YC46-F1
#
_entry.id   AF-A0A564YC46-F1
#
_cell.length_a   1.000
_cell.length_b   1.000
_cell.length_c   1.000
_cell.angle_alpha   90.00
_cell.angle_beta   90.00
_cell.angle_gamma   90.00
#
_symmetry.space_group_name_H-M   'P 1'
#
loop_
_entity.id
_entity.type
_entity.pdbx_description
1 polymer ?
#
loop_
_entity_poly.entity_id
_entity_poly.type
_entity_poly.pdbx_seq_one_letter_code
_entity_poly.pdbx_strand_id
1 'polypeptide(L)'
;MIENRSRCAAVNIPDSCILFISGIGRNGLPLLSTELLTRLPNEGGGGGGEKWQWRHFPPMNYDHCGSPLSVYFQGRVYVVGCGEKVKEMETLDVAGGGQWTTLTFFHPRLIIQSMATVDKELFLLVSGRSGFYSVELDGDLKPPLDEWRIWKLQSLAKLMTVHFKRSIQRKENNHHFSMHNGHFLSADFLVISFMYMKYS
;
A
#
# COMPACT_ATOMS: atom_id res chain seq x y z
N MET A 1 -22.27 -4.83 10.16
CA MET A 1 -21.52 -6.02 10.62
C MET A 1 -20.32 -6.14 9.71
N ILE A 2 -19.10 -6.19 10.26
CA ILE A 2 -17.88 -6.24 9.43
C ILE A 2 -17.82 -7.62 8.79
N GLU A 3 -17.62 -7.66 7.48
CA GLU A 3 -17.41 -8.91 6.78
C GLU A 3 -16.03 -9.45 7.13
N ASN A 4 -16.01 -10.65 7.72
CA ASN A 4 -14.76 -11.34 8.02
C ASN A 4 -14.09 -11.74 6.71
N ARG A 5 -12.83 -11.33 6.57
CA ARG A 5 -12.05 -11.42 5.35
C ARG A 5 -10.63 -11.86 5.65
N SER A 6 -10.01 -12.55 4.70
CA SER A 6 -8.57 -12.86 4.70
C SER A 6 -7.91 -12.24 3.47
N ARG A 7 -6.57 -12.10 3.47
CA ARG A 7 -5.81 -11.58 2.32
C ARG A 7 -6.21 -10.17 1.84
N CYS A 8 -6.90 -9.39 2.68
CA CYS A 8 -7.22 -8.01 2.37
C CYS A 8 -5.98 -7.12 2.46
N ALA A 9 -5.99 -6.03 1.70
CA ALA A 9 -5.05 -4.95 1.87
C ALA A 9 -5.46 -4.12 3.09
N ALA A 10 -4.48 -3.78 3.93
CA ALA A 10 -4.65 -2.84 5.04
C ALA A 10 -3.67 -1.68 4.83
N VAL A 11 -4.21 -0.47 4.67
CA VAL A 11 -3.45 0.73 4.32
C VAL A 11 -3.54 1.72 5.45
N ASN A 12 -2.40 2.14 5.98
CA ASN A 12 -2.34 3.21 6.96
C ASN A 12 -2.48 4.56 6.24
N ILE A 13 -3.54 5.31 6.54
CA ILE A 13 -3.70 6.69 6.11
C ILE A 13 -3.16 7.57 7.25
N PRO A 14 -2.18 8.45 6.97
CA PRO A 14 -1.59 9.31 7.99
C PRO A 14 -2.63 10.04 8.84
N ASP A 15 -2.26 10.22 10.11
CA ASP A 15 -2.95 11.06 11.10
C ASP A 15 -4.33 10.59 11.59
N SER A 16 -4.89 9.46 11.13
CA SER A 16 -6.29 9.16 11.54
C SER A 16 -6.85 7.74 11.37
N CYS A 17 -6.44 6.95 10.38
CA CYS A 17 -7.26 5.79 9.99
C CYS A 17 -6.55 4.67 9.23
N ILE A 18 -7.14 3.47 9.29
CA ILE A 18 -6.71 2.29 8.55
C ILE A 18 -7.80 1.95 7.52
N LEU A 19 -7.42 1.85 6.26
CA LEU A 19 -8.31 1.44 5.18
C LEU A 19 -8.13 -0.05 4.88
N PHE A 20 -9.22 -0.80 4.93
CA PHE A 20 -9.29 -2.20 4.53
C PHE A 20 -9.89 -2.32 3.13
N ILE A 21 -9.21 -3.04 2.25
CA ILE A 21 -9.56 -3.14 0.84
C ILE A 21 -9.63 -4.62 0.46
N SER A 22 -10.72 -5.01 -0.19
CA SER A 22 -10.95 -6.35 -0.73
C SER A 22 -10.73 -7.46 0.30
N GLY A 23 -10.21 -8.61 -0.16
CA GLY A 23 -9.96 -9.82 0.59
C GLY A 23 -10.85 -10.96 0.10
N ILE A 24 -10.69 -12.11 0.72
CA ILE A 24 -11.52 -13.29 0.54
C ILE A 24 -12.47 -13.40 1.73
N GLY A 25 -13.77 -13.35 1.46
CA GLY A 25 -14.82 -13.52 2.47
C GLY A 25 -14.89 -14.95 3.00
N ARG A 26 -15.72 -15.18 4.01
CA ARG A 26 -15.92 -16.53 4.60
C ARG A 26 -16.44 -17.57 3.60
N ASN A 27 -17.14 -17.12 2.56
CA ASN A 27 -17.63 -17.95 1.47
C ASN A 27 -16.54 -18.33 0.46
N GLY A 28 -15.29 -17.88 0.65
CA GLY A 28 -14.18 -18.10 -0.27
C GLY A 28 -14.22 -17.21 -1.50
N LEU A 29 -15.17 -16.27 -1.60
CA LEU A 29 -15.28 -15.36 -2.74
C LEU A 29 -14.52 -14.05 -2.50
N PRO A 30 -13.93 -13.47 -3.56
CA PRO A 30 -13.38 -12.13 -3.51
C PRO A 30 -14.41 -11.08 -3.10
N LEU A 31 -13.98 -10.14 -2.26
CA LEU A 31 -14.78 -9.00 -1.83
C LEU A 31 -14.37 -7.75 -2.61
N LEU A 32 -15.36 -6.93 -2.98
CA LEU A 32 -15.13 -5.59 -3.55
C LEU A 32 -15.20 -4.49 -2.48
N SER A 33 -15.43 -4.85 -1.22
CA SER A 33 -15.69 -3.89 -0.15
C SER A 33 -14.43 -3.13 0.26
N THR A 34 -14.64 -1.85 0.50
CA THR A 34 -13.62 -0.90 0.96
C THR A 34 -14.14 -0.22 2.23
N GLU A 35 -13.38 -0.32 3.31
CA GLU A 35 -13.84 0.06 4.65
C GLU A 35 -12.76 0.85 5.38
N LEU A 36 -13.12 2.01 5.91
CA LEU A 36 -12.24 2.86 6.69
C LEU A 36 -12.50 2.70 8.17
N LEU A 37 -11.47 2.37 8.92
CA LEU A 37 -11.43 2.33 10.37
C LEU A 37 -10.78 3.59 10.90
N THR A 38 -11.58 4.49 11.47
CA THR A 38 -11.13 5.78 11.99
C THR A 38 -11.08 5.77 13.51
N ARG A 39 -10.00 6.30 14.07
CA ARG A 39 -9.89 6.54 15.50
C ARG A 39 -10.68 7.79 15.88
N LEU A 40 -11.64 7.66 16.79
CA LEU A 40 -12.37 8.81 17.31
C LEU A 40 -11.57 9.48 18.45
N PRO A 41 -11.60 10.81 18.55
CA PRO A 41 -11.06 11.50 19.71
C PRO A 41 -11.82 11.10 20.97
N ASN A 42 -11.10 10.94 22.08
CA ASN A 42 -11.71 10.74 23.38
C ASN A 42 -12.33 12.07 23.84
N GLU A 43 -13.62 12.27 23.58
CA GLU A 43 -14.37 13.35 24.22
C GLU A 43 -14.57 13.01 25.71
N GLY A 44 -13.72 13.59 26.55
CA GLY A 44 -13.84 13.54 28.01
C GLY A 44 -12.64 12.87 28.70
N GLY A 45 -12.06 13.58 29.67
CA GLY A 45 -10.87 13.18 30.46
C GLY A 45 -11.08 12.01 31.44
N GLY A 46 -12.01 11.09 31.16
CA GLY A 46 -12.22 9.87 31.94
C GLY A 46 -11.72 8.65 31.16
N GLY A 47 -11.02 7.74 31.83
CA GLY A 47 -10.33 6.59 31.22
C GLY A 47 -11.24 5.57 30.52
N GLY A 48 -11.76 5.93 29.36
CA GLY A 48 -12.42 5.06 28.40
C GLY A 48 -11.48 4.75 27.24
N GLY A 49 -11.39 3.47 26.87
CA GLY A 49 -10.52 2.99 25.78
C GLY A 49 -10.81 3.66 24.43
N GLU A 50 -9.85 3.54 23.51
CA GLU A 50 -9.93 4.12 22.16
C GLU A 50 -11.22 3.71 21.46
N LYS A 51 -12.03 4.69 21.06
CA LYS A 51 -13.25 4.45 20.27
C LYS A 51 -12.89 4.41 18.80
N TRP A 52 -13.33 3.36 18.12
CA TRP A 52 -13.09 3.15 16.69
C TRP A 52 -14.41 3.18 15.92
N GLN A 53 -14.44 3.86 14.78
CA GLN A 53 -15.61 3.94 13.90
C GLN A 53 -15.30 3.37 12.51
N TRP A 54 -16.24 2.60 11.99
CA TRP A 54 -16.19 2.05 10.64
C TRP A 54 -17.02 2.89 9.68
N ARG A 55 -16.46 3.16 8.49
CA ARG A 55 -17.15 3.84 7.39
C ARG A 55 -16.95 3.06 6.09
N HIS A 56 -18.03 2.79 5.37
CA HIS A 56 -17.96 2.16 4.06
C HIS A 56 -17.62 3.18 2.98
N PHE A 57 -16.73 2.78 2.08
CA PHE A 57 -16.44 3.45 0.82
C PHE A 57 -17.17 2.76 -0.33
N PRO A 58 -17.33 3.42 -1.49
CA PRO A 58 -17.75 2.74 -2.71
C PRO A 58 -16.90 1.48 -2.96
N PRO A 59 -17.51 0.40 -3.49
CA PRO A 59 -16.77 -0.81 -3.83
C PRO A 59 -15.77 -0.55 -4.95
N MET A 60 -14.72 -1.37 -5.01
CA MET A 60 -13.73 -1.35 -6.09
C MET A 60 -14.37 -1.80 -7.42
N ASN A 61 -13.74 -1.48 -8.55
CA ASN A 61 -14.23 -1.93 -9.86
C ASN A 61 -13.88 -3.39 -10.15
N TYR A 62 -12.73 -3.87 -9.66
CA TYR A 62 -12.24 -5.24 -9.88
C TYR A 62 -11.97 -5.96 -8.57
N ASP A 63 -12.06 -7.29 -8.60
CA ASP A 63 -11.92 -8.11 -7.41
C ASP A 63 -10.48 -8.42 -6.99
N HIS A 64 -9.53 -8.19 -7.90
CA HIS A 64 -8.11 -8.48 -7.71
C HIS A 64 -7.88 -9.89 -7.10
N CYS A 65 -8.69 -10.88 -7.52
CA CYS A 65 -8.74 -12.26 -7.02
C CYS A 65 -8.70 -12.35 -5.48
N GLY A 66 -9.24 -11.33 -4.80
CA GLY A 66 -9.27 -11.18 -3.35
C GLY A 66 -7.90 -11.10 -2.67
N SER A 67 -6.82 -10.80 -3.40
CA SER A 67 -5.46 -10.63 -2.86
C SER A 67 -4.83 -9.32 -3.37
N PRO A 68 -5.38 -8.15 -3.03
CA PRO A 68 -4.82 -6.88 -3.48
C PRO A 68 -3.47 -6.55 -2.81
N LEU A 69 -2.63 -5.84 -3.56
CA LEU A 69 -1.51 -5.05 -3.06
C LEU A 69 -1.91 -3.58 -3.11
N SER A 70 -1.48 -2.80 -2.13
CA SER A 70 -1.88 -1.40 -2.02
C SER A 70 -0.81 -0.51 -1.41
N VAL A 71 -0.76 0.74 -1.85
CA VAL A 71 0.11 1.78 -1.28
C VAL A 71 -0.64 3.10 -1.18
N TYR A 72 -0.37 3.88 -0.13
CA TYR A 72 -0.91 5.23 0.04
C TYR A 72 0.12 6.27 -0.42
N PHE A 73 -0.33 7.25 -1.20
CA PHE A 73 0.48 8.41 -1.57
C PHE A 73 -0.41 9.63 -1.78
N GLN A 74 -0.11 10.73 -1.07
CA GLN A 74 -0.76 12.04 -1.20
C GLN A 74 -2.31 12.00 -1.30
N GLY A 75 -2.96 11.38 -0.33
CA GLY A 75 -4.43 11.33 -0.28
C GLY A 75 -5.06 10.28 -1.20
N ARG A 76 -4.26 9.47 -1.90
CA ARG A 76 -4.74 8.40 -2.77
C ARG A 76 -4.19 7.05 -2.38
N VAL A 77 -4.95 6.01 -2.68
CA VAL A 77 -4.52 4.62 -2.54
C VAL A 77 -4.48 3.96 -3.89
N TYR A 78 -3.32 3.44 -4.27
CA TYR A 78 -3.12 2.69 -5.51
C TYR A 78 -3.25 1.20 -5.22
N VAL A 79 -3.93 0.45 -6.08
CA VAL A 79 -4.28 -0.97 -5.87
C VAL A 79 -4.05 -1.79 -7.13
N VAL A 80 -3.48 -2.98 -6.95
CA VAL A 80 -3.27 -4.00 -8.00
C VAL A 80 -3.46 -5.41 -7.42
N GLY A 81 -3.75 -6.41 -8.26
CA GLY A 81 -3.82 -7.81 -7.84
C GLY A 81 -2.44 -8.45 -7.64
N CYS A 82 -2.26 -9.18 -6.53
CA CYS A 82 -1.05 -9.97 -6.26
C CYS A 82 -1.06 -11.27 -7.07
N GLY A 83 0.05 -11.59 -7.72
CA GLY A 83 0.22 -12.85 -8.47
C GLY A 83 -0.60 -12.93 -9.76
N GLU A 84 -1.32 -11.88 -10.11
CA GLU A 84 -2.12 -11.78 -11.33
C GLU A 84 -1.35 -11.17 -12.49
N LYS A 85 -1.79 -11.47 -13.72
CA LYS A 85 -1.37 -10.74 -14.92
C LYS A 85 -2.08 -9.38 -14.96
N VAL A 86 -1.54 -8.42 -14.23
CA VAL A 86 -2.10 -7.08 -14.08
C VAL A 86 -1.96 -6.30 -15.39
N LYS A 87 -3.07 -5.70 -15.83
CA LYS A 87 -3.14 -4.72 -16.93
C LYS A 87 -3.46 -3.31 -16.44
N GLU A 88 -4.18 -3.24 -15.34
CA GLU A 88 -4.85 -2.06 -14.84
C GLU A 88 -4.55 -1.94 -13.35
N MET A 89 -4.36 -0.72 -12.90
CA MET A 89 -4.19 -0.36 -11.50
C MET A 89 -5.38 0.51 -11.13
N GLU A 90 -6.01 0.24 -10.01
CA GLU A 90 -7.07 1.11 -9.50
C GLU A 90 -6.49 2.13 -8.54
N THR A 91 -7.10 3.31 -8.49
CA THR A 91 -6.77 4.37 -7.53
C THR A 91 -8.03 4.82 -6.81
N LEU A 92 -7.98 4.84 -5.49
CA LEU A 92 -9.00 5.44 -4.64
C LEU A 92 -8.57 6.83 -4.22
N ASP A 93 -9.39 7.83 -4.53
CA ASP A 93 -9.22 9.18 -3.99
C ASP A 93 -9.84 9.27 -2.58
N VAL A 94 -8.99 9.10 -1.55
CA VAL A 94 -9.44 9.15 -0.15
C VAL A 94 -9.79 10.58 0.26
N ALA A 95 -9.05 11.57 -0.26
CA ALA A 95 -9.27 12.98 0.05
C ALA A 95 -10.53 13.53 -0.63
N GLY A 96 -10.79 13.11 -1.88
CA GLY A 96 -11.93 13.52 -2.71
C GLY A 96 -13.22 12.74 -2.49
N GLY A 97 -13.36 12.04 -1.36
CA GLY A 97 -14.63 11.41 -0.97
C GLY A 97 -14.83 9.97 -1.46
N GLY A 98 -13.77 9.30 -1.93
CA GLY A 98 -13.77 7.86 -2.13
C GLY A 98 -14.07 7.38 -3.55
N GLN A 99 -13.75 8.18 -4.57
CA GLN A 99 -13.93 7.80 -5.97
C GLN A 99 -12.84 6.81 -6.40
N TRP A 100 -13.25 5.71 -7.03
CA TRP A 100 -12.34 4.75 -7.68
C TRP A 100 -12.11 5.15 -9.14
N THR A 101 -10.86 5.09 -9.59
CA THR A 101 -10.47 5.35 -10.97
C THR A 101 -9.53 4.26 -11.45
N THR A 102 -9.76 3.74 -12.66
CA THR A 102 -8.88 2.77 -13.31
C THR A 102 -7.79 3.49 -14.10
N LEU A 103 -6.54 3.14 -13.85
CA LEU A 103 -5.36 3.59 -14.56
C LEU A 103 -4.86 2.48 -15.48
N THR A 104 -4.56 2.84 -16.72
CA THR A 104 -3.87 1.93 -17.65
C THR A 104 -2.42 1.77 -17.17
N PHE A 105 -2.05 0.57 -16.73
CA PHE A 105 -0.88 0.40 -15.88
C PHE A 105 0.36 -0.11 -16.62
N PHE A 106 0.21 -1.07 -17.52
CA PHE A 106 1.35 -1.66 -18.24
C PHE A 106 0.99 -2.42 -19.52
N HIS A 107 1.84 -2.31 -20.54
CA HIS A 107 1.92 -3.23 -21.67
C HIS A 107 3.37 -3.71 -21.80
N PRO A 108 3.71 -4.99 -21.52
CA PRO A 108 2.86 -6.19 -21.39
C PRO A 108 2.42 -6.53 -19.95
N ARG A 109 1.46 -7.47 -19.80
CA ARG A 109 0.90 -7.91 -18.51
C ARG A 109 2.01 -8.39 -17.55
N LEU A 110 2.08 -7.82 -16.35
CA LEU A 110 3.09 -8.13 -15.33
C LEU A 110 2.47 -8.96 -14.20
N ILE A 111 3.25 -9.88 -13.63
CA ILE A 111 2.86 -10.62 -12.42
C ILE A 111 3.48 -9.94 -11.20
N ILE A 112 2.70 -9.09 -10.53
CA ILE A 112 3.18 -8.27 -9.42
C ILE A 112 3.17 -9.12 -8.13
N GLN A 113 4.29 -9.14 -7.42
CA GLN A 113 4.41 -9.85 -6.15
C GLN A 113 4.39 -8.91 -4.93
N SER A 114 4.83 -7.67 -5.12
CA SER A 114 4.88 -6.68 -4.05
C SER A 114 4.93 -5.27 -4.63
N MET A 115 4.52 -4.30 -3.81
CA MET A 115 4.42 -2.90 -4.15
C MET A 115 4.82 -2.05 -2.93
N ALA A 116 5.59 -0.99 -3.16
CA ALA A 116 6.00 -0.05 -2.12
C ALA A 116 6.16 1.36 -2.71
N THR A 117 6.07 2.40 -1.87
CA THR A 117 6.39 3.77 -2.28
C THR A 117 7.56 4.31 -1.47
N VAL A 118 8.41 5.11 -2.11
CA VAL A 118 9.46 5.86 -1.43
C VAL A 118 9.49 7.28 -1.98
N ASP A 119 9.26 8.25 -1.10
CA ASP A 119 9.04 9.65 -1.47
C ASP A 119 7.92 9.77 -2.51
N LYS A 120 8.23 10.05 -3.78
CA LYS A 120 7.25 10.11 -4.88
C LYS A 120 7.32 8.91 -5.82
N GLU A 121 8.21 7.96 -5.57
CA GLU A 121 8.46 6.87 -6.52
C GLU A 121 7.76 5.60 -6.06
N LEU A 122 6.95 5.03 -6.95
CA LEU A 122 6.29 3.74 -6.80
C LEU A 122 7.23 2.64 -7.29
N PHE A 123 7.41 1.59 -6.50
CA PHE A 123 8.21 0.42 -6.83
C PHE A 123 7.34 -0.84 -6.90
N LEU A 124 7.59 -1.67 -7.90
CA LEU A 124 6.97 -2.97 -8.10
C LEU A 124 8.04 -4.06 -8.19
N LEU A 125 7.78 -5.17 -7.50
CA LEU A 125 8.46 -6.44 -7.81
C LEU A 125 7.58 -7.28 -8.70
N VAL A 126 8.16 -7.73 -9.80
CA VAL A 126 7.47 -8.50 -10.82
C VAL A 126 8.16 -9.85 -11.00
N SER A 127 7.36 -10.90 -11.14
CA SER A 127 7.83 -12.25 -11.44
C SER A 127 7.75 -12.58 -12.94
N GLY A 128 8.57 -13.53 -13.40
CA GLY A 128 8.65 -13.96 -14.81
C GLY A 128 9.50 -13.07 -15.72
N ARG A 129 9.61 -11.76 -15.43
CA ARG A 129 10.66 -10.87 -15.95
C ARG A 129 11.50 -10.42 -14.76
N SER A 130 12.77 -10.84 -14.70
CA SER A 130 13.66 -10.52 -13.60
C SER A 130 13.95 -9.01 -13.53
N GLY A 131 13.20 -8.30 -12.69
CA GLY A 131 13.44 -6.88 -12.48
C GLY A 131 12.46 -6.21 -11.52
N PHE A 132 12.88 -5.02 -11.08
CA PHE A 132 12.03 -4.07 -10.37
C PHE A 132 11.59 -3.00 -11.35
N TYR A 133 10.36 -2.54 -11.21
CA TYR A 133 9.83 -1.44 -12.00
C TYR A 133 9.60 -0.27 -11.07
N SER A 134 9.94 0.93 -11.52
CA SER A 134 9.58 2.14 -10.79
C SER A 134 9.01 3.22 -11.70
N VAL A 135 8.12 4.04 -11.13
CA VAL A 135 7.51 5.19 -11.79
C VAL A 135 7.33 6.30 -10.77
N GLU A 136 7.50 7.55 -11.19
CA GLU A 136 7.21 8.70 -10.34
C GLU A 136 5.69 8.94 -10.30
N LEU A 137 5.15 9.12 -9.10
CA LEU A 137 3.77 9.50 -8.85
C LEU A 137 3.70 11.02 -8.82
N ASP A 138 3.15 11.63 -9.87
CA ASP A 138 3.07 13.10 -9.99
C ASP A 138 1.74 13.69 -9.45
N GLY A 139 0.96 12.93 -8.67
CA GLY A 139 -0.32 13.42 -8.16
C GLY A 139 -1.39 13.67 -9.25
N ASP A 140 -1.04 13.65 -10.53
CA ASP A 140 -1.97 13.57 -11.66
C ASP A 140 -2.12 12.12 -12.13
N LEU A 141 -3.34 11.75 -12.50
CA LEU A 141 -3.82 10.38 -12.79
C LEU A 141 -3.28 9.80 -14.11
N LYS A 142 -1.98 9.96 -14.39
CA LYS A 142 -1.36 9.39 -15.58
C LYS A 142 0.00 8.83 -15.20
N PRO A 143 0.12 7.54 -14.85
CA PRO A 143 1.37 6.84 -15.06
C PRO A 143 1.47 6.58 -16.57
N PRO A 144 2.34 7.27 -17.33
CA PRO A 144 2.47 7.00 -18.74
C PRO A 144 3.07 5.60 -18.87
N LEU A 145 2.45 4.77 -19.72
CA LEU A 145 2.89 3.41 -20.02
C LEU A 145 4.39 3.33 -20.40
N ASP A 146 4.97 4.45 -20.83
CA ASP A 146 6.34 4.57 -21.34
C ASP A 146 7.36 5.07 -20.30
N GLU A 147 6.96 5.46 -19.09
CA GLU A 147 7.84 6.08 -18.09
C GLU A 147 8.43 5.12 -17.06
N TRP A 148 8.06 3.84 -17.13
CA TRP A 148 8.54 2.85 -16.19
C TRP A 148 10.03 2.57 -16.34
N ARG A 149 10.77 2.80 -15.26
CA ARG A 149 12.18 2.46 -15.15
C ARG A 149 12.33 1.01 -14.74
N ILE A 150 13.13 0.26 -15.51
CA ILE A 150 13.40 -1.16 -15.24
C ILE A 150 14.77 -1.30 -14.60
N TRP A 151 14.81 -1.94 -13.43
CA TRP A 151 16.02 -2.18 -12.65
C TRP A 151 16.35 -3.67 -12.62
N LYS A 152 17.63 -4.01 -12.80
CA LYS A 152 18.14 -5.38 -12.62
C LYS A 152 18.20 -5.73 -11.13
N LEU A 153 18.07 -7.02 -10.80
CA LEU A 153 18.08 -7.50 -9.40
C LEU A 153 19.33 -7.09 -8.60
N GLN A 154 20.50 -7.03 -9.23
CA GLN A 154 21.75 -6.54 -8.59
C GLN A 154 21.66 -5.07 -8.16
N SER A 155 20.81 -4.28 -8.81
CA SER A 155 20.52 -2.90 -8.43
C SER A 155 19.63 -2.82 -7.18
N LEU A 156 18.90 -3.89 -6.82
CA LEU A 156 18.07 -3.93 -5.61
C LEU A 156 18.92 -3.78 -4.36
N ALA A 157 20.00 -4.56 -4.22
CA ALA A 157 20.88 -4.46 -3.06
C ALA A 157 21.46 -3.03 -2.90
N LYS A 158 21.75 -2.36 -4.03
CA LYS A 158 22.18 -0.96 -4.05
C LYS A 158 21.06 0.02 -3.68
N LEU A 159 19.87 -0.14 -4.25
CA LEU A 159 18.68 0.68 -3.98
C LEU A 159 18.30 0.58 -2.49
N MET A 160 18.28 -0.63 -1.96
CA MET A 160 18.12 -0.95 -0.55
C MET A 160 19.15 -0.21 0.29
N THR A 161 20.43 -0.29 -0.04
CA THR A 161 21.50 0.38 0.72
C THR A 161 21.29 1.90 0.77
N VAL A 162 20.88 2.52 -0.34
CA VAL A 162 20.66 3.97 -0.42
C VAL A 162 19.44 4.41 0.40
N HIS A 163 18.29 3.73 0.25
CA HIS A 163 17.08 4.11 0.99
C HIS A 163 17.16 3.74 2.47
N PHE A 164 17.80 2.62 2.84
CA PHE A 164 18.04 2.25 4.24
C PHE A 164 18.94 3.29 4.93
N LYS A 165 19.97 3.80 4.25
CA LYS A 165 20.84 4.85 4.78
C LYS A 165 20.10 6.18 4.97
N ARG A 166 19.28 6.60 3.99
CA ARG A 166 18.49 7.84 4.06
C ARG A 166 17.43 7.80 5.16
N SER A 167 16.78 6.66 5.34
CA SER A 167 15.73 6.46 6.35
C SER A 167 16.26 6.31 7.78
N ILE A 168 17.46 5.75 7.95
CA ILE A 168 18.18 5.77 9.24
C ILE A 168 18.56 7.21 9.63
N GLN A 169 19.17 7.98 8.72
CA GLN A 169 19.54 9.37 9.01
C GLN A 169 18.33 10.28 9.31
N ARG A 170 17.17 10.03 8.67
CA ARG A 170 15.94 10.79 8.92
C ARG A 170 15.32 10.48 10.30
N LYS A 171 15.57 9.30 10.87
CA LYS A 171 15.15 8.94 12.23
C LYS A 171 16.06 9.57 13.30
N GLU A 172 17.37 9.64 13.05
CA GLU A 172 18.33 10.26 13.97
C GLU A 172 18.12 11.78 14.12
N ASN A 173 17.61 12.46 13.08
CA ASN A 173 17.32 13.89 13.13
C ASN A 173 15.98 14.25 13.79
N ASN A 174 15.12 13.28 14.11
CA ASN A 174 13.79 13.49 14.71
C ASN A 174 13.75 13.05 16.20
N HIS A 175 14.85 13.19 16.94
CA HIS A 175 14.89 12.89 18.37
C HIS A 175 14.16 13.97 19.19
N HIS A 176 12.83 13.84 19.30
CA HIS A 176 12.09 14.22 20.51
C HIS A 176 10.77 13.45 20.67
N PHE A 177 10.77 12.12 20.51
CA PHE A 177 9.67 11.30 21.04
C PHE A 177 10.24 10.06 21.74
N SER A 178 10.01 10.01 23.05
CA SER A 178 10.48 8.99 23.98
C SER A 178 9.83 7.64 23.68
N MET A 179 10.68 6.61 23.60
CA MET A 179 10.31 5.20 23.60
C MET A 179 9.60 4.80 24.91
N HIS A 180 8.47 4.09 24.78
CA HIS A 180 8.17 2.98 25.66
C HIS A 180 7.41 1.90 24.88
N ASN A 181 8.07 0.74 24.74
CA ASN A 181 7.54 -0.57 24.36
C ASN A 181 6.84 -0.72 22.99
N GLY A 182 7.57 -1.33 22.05
CA GLY A 182 7.01 -2.30 21.11
C GLY A 182 6.62 -1.76 19.73
N HIS A 183 7.47 -2.07 18.74
CA HIS A 183 7.15 -2.21 17.31
C HIS A 183 6.29 -1.11 16.64
N PHE A 184 6.95 -0.11 16.08
CA PHE A 184 6.47 0.55 14.86
C PHE A 184 7.66 0.74 13.89
N LEU A 185 7.96 -0.32 13.14
CA LEU A 185 8.60 -0.16 11.84
C LEU A 185 7.47 0.23 10.87
N SER A 186 7.66 1.31 10.10
CA SER A 186 6.70 1.67 9.04
C SER A 186 6.37 0.41 8.23
N ALA A 187 5.10 0.22 7.88
CA ALA A 187 4.67 -0.89 7.02
C ALA A 187 5.49 -0.96 5.72
N ASP A 188 5.96 0.19 5.21
CA ASP A 188 6.84 0.29 4.05
C ASP A 188 8.20 -0.41 4.27
N PHE A 189 8.74 -0.32 5.49
CA PHE A 189 9.98 -0.99 5.88
C PHE A 189 9.81 -2.50 5.99
N LEU A 190 8.64 -2.94 6.46
CA LEU A 190 8.36 -4.36 6.64
C LEU A 190 8.22 -5.06 5.28
N VAL A 191 7.51 -4.44 4.34
CA VAL A 191 7.30 -4.97 2.98
C VAL A 191 8.63 -5.13 2.25
N ILE A 192 9.47 -4.10 2.27
CA ILE A 192 10.77 -4.13 1.61
C ILE A 192 11.73 -5.14 2.31
N SER A 193 11.67 -5.27 3.64
CA SER A 193 12.50 -6.24 4.38
C SER A 193 12.05 -7.69 4.14
N PHE A 194 10.74 -7.94 4.01
CA PHE A 194 10.20 -9.26 3.65
C PHE A 194 10.60 -9.70 2.23
N MET A 195 10.76 -8.75 1.31
CA MET A 195 11.25 -9.04 -0.04
C MET A 195 12.69 -9.55 -0.06
N TYR A 196 13.52 -9.17 0.92
CA TYR A 196 14.90 -9.63 1.02
C TYR A 196 14.99 -11.01 1.69
N MET A 197 14.24 -11.26 2.76
CA MET A 197 14.30 -12.53 3.50
C MET A 197 13.78 -13.75 2.73
N LYS A 198 12.92 -13.57 1.72
CA LYS A 198 12.41 -14.70 0.93
C LYS A 198 13.40 -15.20 -0.16
N TYR A 199 14.50 -14.48 -0.37
CA TYR A 199 15.46 -14.73 -1.46
C TYR A 199 16.93 -14.85 -0.99
N SER A 200 17.17 -14.94 0.33
CA SER A 200 18.44 -15.32 0.96
C SER A 200 18.38 -16.76 1.47
#